data_AF-A0A521ZHZ4-F1
#
_entry.id   AF-A0A521ZHZ4-F1
#
_cell.length_a   1.000
_cell.length_b   1.000
_cell.length_c   1.000
_cell.angle_alpha   90.00
_cell.angle_beta   90.00
_cell.angle_gamma   90.00
#
_symmetry.space_group_name_H-M   'P 1'
#
loop_
_entity.id
_entity.type
_entity.pdbx_description
1 polymer ?
#
loop_
_entity_poly.entity_id
_entity_poly.type
_entity_poly.pdbx_seq_one_letter_code
_entity_poly.pdbx_strand_id
1 'polypeptide(L)'
;MSTERARQLRRDSTWAERRLWRVLRSRRLAGYKFRRQRIEGRYYLDFYCHEAKVVVELDGSGHGFPDQQQHDASRDAWLAARGILVKRVWNHQLVRTEGRENLVENLWRLLQERAPHPDNVPPPPYRRAPDKPGSPPEPSP
;
A
#
# COMPACT_ATOMS: atom_id res chain seq x y z
N MET A 1 10.29 -20.01 -7.39
CA MET A 1 10.92 -18.84 -8.05
C MET A 1 10.16 -17.51 -7.87
N SER A 2 8.84 -17.48 -7.62
CA SER A 2 8.12 -16.19 -7.49
C SER A 2 8.24 -15.52 -6.10
N THR A 3 8.44 -16.33 -5.04
CA THR A 3 8.53 -15.87 -3.65
C THR A 3 9.86 -15.17 -3.31
N GLU A 4 10.94 -15.49 -4.01
CA GLU A 4 12.28 -14.92 -3.78
C GLU A 4 12.36 -13.47 -4.22
N ARG A 5 11.87 -13.15 -5.42
CA ARG A 5 11.79 -11.76 -5.89
C ARG A 5 10.90 -10.90 -5.00
N ALA A 6 9.76 -11.43 -4.56
CA ALA A 6 8.92 -10.75 -3.57
C ALA A 6 9.62 -10.60 -2.21
N ARG A 7 10.49 -11.54 -1.80
CA ARG A 7 11.30 -11.39 -0.57
C ARG A 7 12.36 -10.30 -0.74
N GLN A 8 13.01 -10.25 -1.90
CA GLN A 8 14.05 -9.26 -2.18
C GLN A 8 13.46 -7.84 -2.22
N LEU A 9 12.37 -7.64 -2.97
CA LEU A 9 11.66 -6.36 -3.00
C LEU A 9 11.18 -5.92 -1.60
N ARG A 10 10.89 -6.85 -0.69
CA ARG A 10 10.52 -6.50 0.70
C ARG A 10 11.70 -6.01 1.54
N ARG A 11 12.91 -6.50 1.26
CA ARG A 11 14.17 -6.09 1.91
C ARG A 11 14.60 -4.72 1.41
N ASP A 12 14.50 -4.51 0.11
CA ASP A 12 15.01 -3.31 -0.57
C ASP A 12 13.98 -2.15 -0.62
N SER A 13 12.93 -2.23 0.21
CA SER A 13 11.85 -1.25 0.18
C SER A 13 12.34 0.17 0.47
N THR A 14 11.95 1.09 -0.42
CA THR A 14 12.23 2.52 -0.28
C THR A 14 11.65 3.10 1.02
N TRP A 15 12.10 4.28 1.44
CA TRP A 15 11.54 4.96 2.62
C TRP A 15 10.02 5.19 2.45
N ALA A 16 9.58 5.54 1.24
CA ALA A 16 8.18 5.78 0.90
C ALA A 16 7.37 4.48 1.00
N GLU A 17 7.87 3.37 0.47
CA GLU A 17 7.23 2.05 0.61
C GLU A 17 7.07 1.64 2.07
N ARG A 18 8.13 1.84 2.88
CA ARG A 18 8.08 1.53 4.31
C ARG A 18 7.05 2.42 5.03
N ARG A 19 6.94 3.70 4.64
CA ARG A 19 5.97 4.65 5.20
C ARG A 19 4.54 4.24 4.84
N LEU A 20 4.28 3.97 3.57
CA LEU A 20 2.98 3.52 3.09
C LEU A 20 2.58 2.18 3.71
N TRP A 21 3.52 1.23 3.80
CA TRP A 21 3.24 -0.06 4.45
C TRP A 21 2.83 0.11 5.91
N ARG A 22 3.42 1.06 6.65
CA ARG A 22 3.04 1.34 8.04
C ARG A 22 1.59 1.82 8.19
N VAL A 23 1.08 2.53 7.19
CA VAL A 23 -0.31 2.99 7.11
C VAL A 23 -1.25 1.82 6.81
N LEU A 24 -0.87 0.93 5.87
CA LEU A 24 -1.77 -0.11 5.34
C LEU A 24 -1.75 -1.44 6.11
N ARG A 25 -0.63 -1.78 6.77
CA ARG A 25 -0.45 -3.10 7.42
C ARG A 25 -1.43 -3.32 8.55
N SER A 26 -1.57 -4.59 8.96
CA SER A 26 -2.25 -4.97 10.20
C SER A 26 -3.69 -4.43 10.30
N ARG A 27 -4.39 -4.31 9.16
CA ARG A 27 -5.79 -3.84 9.08
C ARG A 27 -6.00 -2.43 9.67
N ARG A 28 -4.96 -1.59 9.68
CA ARG A 28 -5.00 -0.25 10.27
C ARG A 28 -5.87 0.73 9.49
N LEU A 29 -6.04 0.51 8.20
CA LEU A 29 -6.94 1.30 7.38
C LEU A 29 -8.33 0.68 7.46
N ALA A 30 -9.10 1.02 8.50
CA ALA A 30 -10.49 0.60 8.70
C ALA A 30 -10.73 -0.90 8.42
N GLY A 31 -9.98 -1.79 9.09
CA GLY A 31 -10.20 -3.24 8.97
C GLY A 31 -9.70 -3.90 7.68
N TYR A 32 -9.42 -3.11 6.62
CA TYR A 32 -9.05 -3.62 5.31
C TYR A 32 -7.70 -4.33 5.32
N LYS A 33 -7.66 -5.53 4.73
CA LYS A 33 -6.46 -6.38 4.70
C LYS A 33 -5.64 -6.15 3.43
N PHE A 34 -4.54 -5.43 3.61
CA PHE A 34 -3.51 -5.28 2.58
C PHE A 34 -2.45 -6.39 2.65
N ARG A 35 -2.05 -6.90 1.47
CA ARG A 35 -0.90 -7.78 1.27
C ARG A 35 0.19 -7.02 0.51
N ARG A 36 1.44 -7.15 0.96
CA ARG A 36 2.60 -6.50 0.33
C ARG A 36 3.24 -7.40 -0.73
N GLN A 37 3.51 -6.86 -1.92
CA GLN A 37 4.21 -7.49 -3.05
C GLN A 37 3.57 -8.83 -3.44
N ARG A 38 2.26 -8.76 -3.68
CA ARG A 38 1.43 -9.90 -4.05
C ARG A 38 1.55 -10.13 -5.56
N ILE A 39 1.67 -11.39 -5.95
CA ILE A 39 1.71 -11.77 -7.38
C ILE A 39 0.29 -12.07 -7.85
N GLU A 40 -0.08 -11.45 -8.96
CA GLU A 40 -1.36 -11.64 -9.66
C GLU A 40 -1.06 -11.87 -11.13
N GLY A 41 -1.31 -13.09 -11.61
CA GLY A 41 -0.81 -13.54 -12.91
C GLY A 41 0.71 -13.37 -13.00
N ARG A 42 1.15 -12.53 -13.94
CA ARG A 42 2.57 -12.19 -14.17
C ARG A 42 3.02 -10.89 -13.51
N TYR A 43 2.12 -10.15 -12.87
CA TYR A 43 2.41 -8.83 -12.32
C TYR A 43 2.59 -8.86 -10.81
N TYR A 44 3.51 -8.02 -10.32
CA TYR A 44 3.66 -7.72 -8.91
C TYR A 44 2.77 -6.52 -8.56
N LEU A 45 2.02 -6.67 -7.46
CA LEU A 45 1.16 -5.65 -6.88
C LEU A 45 1.77 -5.23 -5.54
N ASP A 46 2.16 -3.97 -5.42
CA ASP A 46 2.91 -3.47 -4.25
C ASP A 46 2.12 -3.60 -2.95
N PHE A 47 0.90 -3.08 -2.92
CA PHE A 47 0.00 -3.18 -1.78
C PHE A 47 -1.41 -3.52 -2.25
N TYR A 48 -1.79 -4.80 -2.16
CA TYR A 48 -3.07 -5.28 -2.68
C TYR A 48 -4.10 -5.54 -1.58
N CYS A 49 -5.26 -4.90 -1.70
CA CYS A 49 -6.46 -5.16 -0.93
C CYS A 49 -7.39 -6.07 -1.74
N HIS A 50 -7.52 -7.33 -1.31
CA HIS A 50 -8.30 -8.33 -2.04
C HIS A 50 -9.80 -8.03 -2.01
N GLU A 51 -10.33 -7.61 -0.86
CA GLU A 51 -11.77 -7.39 -0.68
C GLU A 51 -12.29 -6.24 -1.55
N ALA A 52 -11.57 -5.12 -1.62
CA ALA A 52 -11.92 -3.98 -2.47
C ALA A 52 -11.42 -4.09 -3.92
N LYS A 53 -10.61 -5.13 -4.23
CA LYS A 53 -9.85 -5.26 -5.47
C LYS A 53 -9.10 -3.96 -5.83
N VAL A 54 -8.35 -3.43 -4.87
CA VAL A 54 -7.53 -2.22 -5.07
C VAL A 54 -6.08 -2.56 -4.88
N VAL A 55 -5.23 -2.17 -5.83
CA VAL A 55 -3.78 -2.10 -5.62
C VAL A 55 -3.37 -0.66 -5.39
N VAL A 56 -2.56 -0.42 -4.36
CA VAL A 56 -1.94 0.87 -4.10
C VAL A 56 -0.47 0.77 -4.48
N GLU A 57 -0.01 1.70 -5.31
CA GLU A 57 1.34 1.72 -5.88
C GLU A 57 1.97 3.08 -5.63
N LEU A 58 3.28 3.09 -5.40
CA LEU A 58 3.99 4.35 -5.28
C LEU A 58 4.35 4.88 -6.65
N ASP A 59 3.91 6.10 -6.91
CA ASP A 59 4.39 6.85 -8.05
C ASP A 59 5.75 7.44 -7.68
N GLY A 60 6.79 6.71 -8.07
CA GLY A 60 8.16 7.19 -8.09
C GLY A 60 8.55 7.51 -9.53
N SER A 61 7.84 8.44 -10.17
CA SER A 61 8.14 9.02 -11.50
C SER A 61 9.35 8.39 -12.20
N GLY A 62 9.12 7.24 -12.82
CA GLY A 62 10.08 6.57 -13.70
C GLY A 62 9.79 7.06 -15.11
N HIS A 63 10.74 7.79 -15.68
CA HIS A 63 10.70 8.37 -17.01
C HIS A 63 10.15 7.38 -18.06
N GLY A 64 8.90 7.60 -18.49
CA GLY A 64 8.49 7.97 -19.85
C GLY A 64 9.11 7.28 -21.08
N PHE A 65 9.80 6.15 -20.99
CA PHE A 65 10.23 5.44 -22.19
C PHE A 65 9.01 4.80 -22.89
N PRO A 66 8.88 4.90 -24.23
CA PRO A 66 7.72 4.41 -24.97
C PRO A 66 7.36 2.94 -24.68
N ASP A 67 8.37 2.07 -24.55
CA ASP A 67 8.19 0.65 -24.25
C ASP A 67 7.64 0.40 -22.84
N GLN A 68 8.02 1.26 -21.87
CA GLN A 68 7.47 1.22 -20.51
C GLN A 68 6.00 1.65 -20.48
N GLN A 69 5.62 2.65 -21.29
CA GLN A 69 4.22 3.09 -21.38
C GLN A 69 3.30 2.01 -21.97
N GLN A 70 3.74 1.29 -23.01
CA GLN A 70 2.94 0.22 -23.60
C GLN A 70 2.80 -1.00 -22.68
N HIS A 71 3.89 -1.36 -21.98
CA HIS A 71 3.87 -2.41 -20.97
C HIS A 71 2.94 -2.04 -19.80
N ASP A 72 2.96 -0.78 -19.37
CA ASP A 72 2.07 -0.25 -18.34
C ASP A 72 0.60 -0.25 -18.79
N ALA A 73 0.30 0.14 -20.04
CA ALA A 73 -1.06 0.11 -20.57
C ALA A 73 -1.63 -1.32 -20.64
N SER A 74 -0.82 -2.28 -21.10
CA SER A 74 -1.21 -3.70 -21.16
C SER A 74 -1.43 -4.29 -19.76
N ARG A 75 -0.62 -3.89 -18.79
CA ARG A 75 -0.76 -4.27 -17.38
C ARG A 75 -2.05 -3.71 -16.79
N ASP A 76 -2.29 -2.41 -16.97
CA ASP A 76 -3.44 -1.73 -16.41
C ASP A 76 -4.75 -2.26 -17.00
N ALA A 77 -4.79 -2.51 -18.32
CA ALA A 77 -5.92 -3.17 -18.97
C ALA A 77 -6.17 -4.59 -18.43
N TRP A 78 -5.11 -5.37 -18.22
CA TRP A 78 -5.23 -6.72 -17.67
C TRP A 78 -5.74 -6.73 -16.23
N LEU A 79 -5.32 -5.77 -15.40
CA LEU A 79 -5.84 -5.58 -14.04
C LEU A 79 -7.30 -5.11 -14.05
N ALA A 80 -7.63 -4.14 -14.90
CA ALA A 80 -8.98 -3.60 -15.04
C ALA A 80 -9.98 -4.69 -15.47
N ALA A 81 -9.61 -5.57 -16.41
CA ALA A 81 -10.42 -6.71 -16.83
C ALA A 81 -10.77 -7.68 -15.69
N ARG A 82 -9.99 -7.66 -14.59
CA ARG A 82 -10.23 -8.48 -13.38
C ARG A 82 -10.97 -7.71 -12.28
N GLY A 83 -11.36 -6.47 -12.58
CA GLY A 83 -11.97 -5.53 -11.65
C GLY A 83 -10.99 -4.97 -10.61
N ILE A 84 -9.68 -5.07 -10.88
CA ILE A 84 -8.64 -4.54 -10.00
C ILE A 84 -8.36 -3.09 -10.38
N LEU A 85 -8.56 -2.17 -9.42
CA LEU A 85 -8.28 -0.76 -9.59
C LEU A 85 -6.88 -0.42 -9.09
N VAL A 86 -6.10 0.32 -9.89
CA VAL A 86 -4.77 0.80 -9.54
C VAL A 86 -4.87 2.22 -8.96
N LYS A 87 -4.43 2.41 -7.73
CA LYS A 87 -4.34 3.70 -7.05
C LYS A 87 -2.88 4.09 -6.86
N ARG A 88 -2.42 5.06 -7.65
CA ARG A 88 -1.08 5.64 -7.52
C ARG A 88 -1.03 6.65 -6.38
N VAL A 89 0.05 6.59 -5.59
CA VAL A 89 0.33 7.46 -4.45
C VAL A 89 1.66 8.16 -4.68
N TRP A 90 1.66 9.48 -4.67
CA TRP A 90 2.88 10.24 -4.88
C TRP A 90 3.74 10.27 -3.63
N ASN A 91 5.06 10.15 -3.80
CA ASN A 91 6.02 10.21 -2.70
C ASN A 91 5.83 11.43 -1.79
N HIS A 92 5.51 12.61 -2.36
CA HIS A 92 5.33 13.84 -1.59
C HIS A 92 4.14 13.77 -0.60
N GLN A 93 3.09 12.99 -0.91
CA GLN A 93 1.94 12.80 -0.01
C GLN A 93 2.35 12.07 1.27
N LEU A 94 3.46 11.31 1.24
CA LEU A 94 3.96 10.57 2.39
C LEU A 94 4.96 11.35 3.26
N VAL A 95 5.46 12.49 2.77
CA VAL A 95 6.44 13.32 3.47
C VAL A 95 5.78 14.04 4.66
N ARG A 96 4.72 14.81 4.39
CA ARG A 96 4.03 15.66 5.38
C ARG A 96 2.91 14.90 6.09
N THR A 97 2.45 15.41 7.23
CA THR A 97 1.37 14.76 8.00
C THR A 97 0.02 14.94 7.33
N GLU A 98 -0.27 16.15 6.91
CA GLU A 98 -1.51 16.55 6.24
C GLU A 98 -1.69 15.75 4.94
N GLY A 99 -0.60 15.58 4.17
CA GLY A 99 -0.61 14.75 2.96
C GLY A 99 -0.94 13.28 3.24
N ARG A 100 -0.49 12.74 4.37
CA ARG A 100 -0.79 11.35 4.78
C ARG A 100 -2.22 11.20 5.27
N GLU A 101 -2.73 12.18 6.01
CA GLU A 101 -4.12 12.19 6.48
C GLU A 101 -5.08 12.23 5.30
N ASN A 102 -4.84 13.14 4.35
CA ASN A 102 -5.59 13.21 3.10
C ASN A 102 -5.49 11.91 2.29
N LEU A 103 -4.32 11.27 2.23
CA LEU A 103 -4.16 9.98 1.58
C LEU A 103 -5.01 8.89 2.24
N VAL A 104 -4.95 8.80 3.57
CA VAL A 104 -5.69 7.80 4.37
C VAL A 104 -7.19 7.97 4.17
N GLU A 105 -7.69 9.19 4.25
CA GLU A 105 -9.10 9.48 4.04
C GLU A 105 -9.56 9.10 2.63
N ASN A 106 -8.82 9.51 1.61
CA ASN A 106 -9.16 9.20 0.21
C ASN A 106 -9.12 7.70 -0.08
N LEU A 107 -8.14 6.98 0.48
CA LEU A 107 -8.08 5.52 0.36
C LEU A 107 -9.25 4.87 1.08
N TRP A 108 -9.59 5.32 2.29
CA TRP A 108 -10.74 4.79 3.03
C TRP A 108 -12.05 4.95 2.26
N ARG A 109 -12.32 6.15 1.71
CA ARG A 109 -13.51 6.40 0.88
C ARG A 109 -13.58 5.46 -0.32
N LEU A 110 -12.48 5.33 -1.06
CA LEU A 110 -12.38 4.42 -2.21
C LEU A 110 -12.62 2.94 -1.81
N LEU A 111 -12.06 2.51 -0.69
CA LEU A 111 -12.23 1.13 -0.22
C LEU A 111 -13.67 0.87 0.21
N GLN A 112 -14.31 1.80 0.92
CA GLN A 112 -15.72 1.70 1.31
C GLN A 112 -16.66 1.69 0.12
N GLU A 113 -16.40 2.49 -0.91
CA GLU A 113 -17.18 2.48 -2.15
C GLU A 113 -17.12 1.10 -2.84
N ARG A 114 -15.95 0.47 -2.86
CA ARG A 114 -15.74 -0.79 -3.59
C ARG A 114 -16.05 -2.05 -2.78
N ALA A 115 -15.89 -2.00 -1.47
CA ALA A 115 -16.17 -3.09 -0.56
C ALA A 115 -16.67 -2.50 0.77
N PRO A 116 -17.97 -2.16 0.85
CA PRO A 116 -18.55 -1.62 2.07
C PRO A 116 -18.33 -2.58 3.23
N HIS A 117 -17.79 -2.08 4.33
CA HIS A 117 -17.64 -2.85 5.56
C HIS A 117 -18.54 -2.24 6.65
N PRO A 118 -19.39 -3.04 7.31
CA PRO A 118 -20.41 -2.53 8.24
C PRO A 118 -19.83 -1.88 9.51
N ASP A 119 -18.64 -2.29 9.94
CA ASP A 119 -17.98 -1.76 11.15
C ASP A 119 -17.02 -0.57 10.92
N ASN A 120 -17.02 0.01 9.71
CA ASN A 120 -15.98 0.98 9.30
C ASN A 120 -16.38 2.44 9.55
N VAL A 121 -16.10 2.92 10.75
CA VAL A 121 -16.02 4.35 11.09
C VAL A 121 -14.75 4.94 10.45
N PRO A 122 -14.72 6.21 10.00
CA PRO A 122 -13.51 6.83 9.47
C PRO A 122 -12.29 6.56 10.37
N PRO A 123 -11.13 6.18 9.81
CA PRO A 123 -9.95 5.96 10.63
C PRO A 123 -9.66 7.26 11.40
N PRO A 124 -9.38 7.18 12.73
CA PRO A 124 -8.98 8.36 13.47
C PRO A 124 -7.76 9.01 12.78
N PRO A 125 -7.60 10.35 12.85
CA PRO A 125 -6.48 11.04 12.23
C PRO A 125 -5.18 10.33 12.64
N TYR A 126 -4.24 10.18 11.69
CA TYR A 126 -3.06 9.33 11.83
C TYR A 126 -2.21 9.79 13.04
N ARG A 127 -2.55 9.31 14.23
CA ARG A 127 -1.70 9.41 15.41
C ARG A 127 -0.65 8.31 15.25
N ARG A 128 0.62 8.67 15.43
CA ARG A 128 1.68 7.66 15.62
C ARG A 128 1.12 6.64 16.61
N ALA A 129 1.14 5.35 16.24
CA ALA A 129 1.06 4.35 17.29
C ALA A 129 2.23 4.67 18.23
N PRO A 130 2.03 4.77 19.55
CA PRO A 130 3.17 4.87 20.44
C PRO A 130 4.09 3.70 20.12
N ASP A 131 5.40 3.99 20.01
CA ASP A 131 6.39 2.92 19.99
C ASP A 131 6.09 2.03 21.20
N LYS A 132 6.10 0.69 21.01
CA LYS A 132 6.00 -0.22 22.16
C LYS A 132 6.99 0.28 23.21
N PRO A 133 6.62 0.40 24.50
CA PRO A 133 7.61 0.67 25.53
C PRO A 133 8.71 -0.39 25.37
N GLY A 134 9.94 0.09 25.22
CA GLY A 134 11.11 -0.78 25.07
C GLY A 134 11.09 -1.80 26.19
N SER A 135 11.45 -3.05 25.86
CA SER A 135 11.69 -4.08 26.85
C SER A 135 12.55 -3.51 28.00
N PRO A 136 12.25 -3.82 29.26
CA PRO A 136 13.10 -3.40 30.36
C PRO A 136 14.53 -3.88 30.10
N PRO A 137 15.56 -3.10 30.47
CA PRO A 137 16.94 -3.53 30.32
C PRO A 137 17.13 -4.87 31.06
N GLU A 138 17.75 -5.83 30.38
CA GLU A 138 18.23 -7.07 31.02
C GLU A 138 19.12 -6.69 32.21
N PRO A 139 18.99 -7.38 33.36
CA PRO A 139 19.92 -7.17 34.46
C PRO A 139 21.31 -7.60 34.01
N SER A 140 22.27 -6.68 34.11
CA SER A 140 23.69 -6.96 33.93
C SER A 140 24.15 -8.03 34.94
N PRO A 141 25.13 -8.88 34.57
CA PRO A 141 25.63 -9.97 35.39
C PRO A 141 26.34 -9.51 36.67
#